data_AF-A0AB35L848-F1
#
_entry.id   AF-A0AB35L848-F1
#
_cell.length_a   1.000
_cell.length_b   1.000
_cell.length_c   1.000
_cell.angle_alpha   90.00
_cell.angle_beta   90.00
_cell.angle_gamma   90.00
#
_symmetry.space_group_name_H-M   'P 1'
#
loop_
_entity.id
_entity.type
_entity.pdbx_description
1 polymer ?
#
loop_
_entity_poly.entity_id
_entity_poly.type
_entity_poly.pdbx_seq_one_letter_code
_entity_poly.pdbx_strand_id
1 'polypeptide(L)'
;MKKTVLVVCAFALLLIMPPMVMIVTGWHWSPETQFNSMKWLLWLTDTAGAPYSILTSFLFLGVVIFVFRSEKKQRLKILLVLVSAVLLQQGLKSALKSTFKEPRPYVEWLATQYQIPSSEFYELKRSERAKLIKNTVKQDENIAKWQRKHWQAETGYSFPSGHMLFAAGWALFLIVLFWQQRLYALSIGLAIWAEGIAFSRMLLGMHWPIDIITSVIISACFTIFGYYILRAWGLFSKAD
;
A
#
# COMPACT_ATOMS: atom_id res chain seq x y z
N MET A 1 -21.57 -4.11 -18.17
CA MET A 1 -20.90 -5.10 -17.31
C MET A 1 -19.38 -5.02 -17.42
N LYS A 2 -18.85 -4.86 -18.64
CA LYS A 2 -17.41 -4.75 -18.90
C LYS A 2 -16.82 -3.42 -18.42
N LYS A 3 -17.59 -2.33 -18.31
CA LYS A 3 -17.04 -0.98 -18.10
C LYS A 3 -16.44 -0.79 -16.69
N THR A 4 -17.15 -1.15 -15.62
CA THR A 4 -16.63 -0.95 -14.25
C THR A 4 -15.44 -1.86 -13.95
N VAL A 5 -15.51 -3.13 -14.36
CA VAL A 5 -14.37 -4.05 -14.23
C VAL A 5 -13.18 -3.54 -15.05
N LEU A 6 -13.42 -3.02 -16.27
CA LEU A 6 -12.38 -2.39 -17.08
C LEU A 6 -11.75 -1.18 -16.39
N VAL A 7 -12.53 -0.35 -15.69
CA VAL A 7 -12.01 0.77 -14.89
C VAL A 7 -11.09 0.25 -13.78
N VAL A 8 -11.51 -0.77 -13.03
CA VAL A 8 -10.64 -1.38 -12.00
C VAL A 8 -9.36 -1.92 -12.61
N CYS A 9 -9.46 -2.68 -13.69
CA CYS A 9 -8.30 -3.24 -14.39
C CYS A 9 -7.38 -2.13 -14.92
N ALA A 10 -7.93 -1.07 -15.51
CA ALA A 10 -7.14 0.04 -16.06
C ALA A 10 -6.36 0.77 -14.96
N PHE A 11 -7.00 1.11 -13.83
CA PHE A 11 -6.31 1.75 -12.72
C PHE A 11 -5.37 0.79 -11.97
N ALA A 12 -5.69 -0.50 -11.87
CA ALA A 12 -4.76 -1.49 -11.33
C ALA A 12 -3.51 -1.62 -12.22
N LEU A 13 -3.67 -1.66 -13.55
CA LEU A 13 -2.56 -1.67 -14.50
C LEU A 13 -1.74 -0.38 -14.43
N LEU A 14 -2.37 0.78 -14.23
CA LEU A 14 -1.69 2.04 -13.99
C LEU A 14 -0.78 1.95 -12.75
N LEU A 15 -1.31 1.46 -11.62
CA LEU A 15 -0.55 1.27 -10.37
C LEU A 15 0.56 0.20 -10.48
N ILE A 16 0.41 -0.76 -11.39
CA ILE A 16 1.39 -1.83 -11.64
C ILE A 16 2.48 -1.36 -12.60
N MET A 17 2.22 -0.36 -13.44
CA MET A 17 3.16 0.05 -14.49
C MET A 17 4.51 0.49 -13.93
N PRO A 18 4.61 1.41 -12.94
CA PRO A 18 5.91 1.79 -12.41
C PRO A 18 6.73 0.67 -11.75
N PRO A 19 6.18 -0.18 -10.86
CA PRO A 19 6.95 -1.30 -10.32
C PRO A 19 7.36 -2.30 -11.40
N MET A 20 6.54 -2.51 -12.44
CA MET A 20 6.93 -3.34 -13.58
C MET A 20 8.11 -2.74 -14.36
N VAL A 21 8.10 -1.42 -14.61
CA VAL A 21 9.23 -0.73 -15.24
C VAL A 21 10.49 -0.91 -14.39
N MET A 22 10.40 -0.77 -13.07
CA MET A 22 11.54 -0.95 -12.16
C MET A 22 12.11 -2.37 -12.19
N ILE A 23 11.27 -3.39 -12.36
CA ILE A 23 11.74 -4.78 -12.56
C ILE A 23 12.47 -4.90 -13.89
N VAL A 24 11.86 -4.41 -14.98
CA VAL A 24 12.41 -4.57 -16.34
C VAL A 24 13.73 -3.80 -16.51
N THR A 25 13.89 -2.64 -15.86
CA THR A 25 15.13 -1.87 -15.91
C THR A 25 16.22 -2.39 -14.98
N GLY A 26 15.94 -3.43 -14.18
CA GLY A 26 16.87 -3.93 -13.17
C GLY A 26 17.15 -2.90 -12.07
N TRP A 27 16.16 -2.09 -11.71
CA TRP A 27 16.31 -1.10 -10.65
C TRP A 27 16.54 -1.81 -9.31
N HIS A 28 17.57 -1.36 -8.58
CA HIS A 28 17.87 -1.79 -7.23
C HIS A 28 17.90 -0.60 -6.29
N TRP A 29 17.37 -0.82 -5.09
CA TRP A 29 17.40 0.19 -4.04
C TRP A 29 18.79 0.29 -3.39
N SER A 30 19.28 1.51 -3.17
CA SER A 30 20.48 1.77 -2.35
C SER A 30 20.28 3.02 -1.47
N PRO A 31 20.90 3.10 -0.29
CA PRO A 31 20.79 4.27 0.58
C PRO A 31 21.56 5.49 0.06
N GLU A 32 22.55 5.32 -0.81
CA GLU A 32 23.29 6.43 -1.43
C GLU A 32 22.39 7.29 -2.32
N THR A 33 21.30 6.72 -2.83
CA THR A 33 20.28 7.46 -3.59
C THR A 33 19.30 8.21 -2.69
N GLN A 34 19.42 8.10 -1.36
CA GLN A 34 18.53 8.74 -0.40
C GLN A 34 19.05 10.11 0.03
N PHE A 35 18.36 11.16 -0.40
CA PHE A 35 18.66 12.53 0.03
C PHE A 35 17.80 12.92 1.23
N ASN A 36 18.29 13.85 2.05
CA ASN A 36 17.50 14.36 3.19
C ASN A 36 16.19 15.03 2.74
N SER A 37 16.13 15.52 1.49
CA SER A 37 14.91 16.03 0.86
C SER A 37 13.83 14.96 0.72
N MET A 38 14.17 13.67 0.62
CA MET A 38 13.21 12.57 0.47
C MET A 38 12.39 12.27 1.73
N LYS A 39 12.62 12.98 2.83
CA LYS A 39 11.82 12.85 4.07
C LYS A 39 10.32 13.05 3.85
N TRP A 40 9.90 13.82 2.84
CA TRP A 40 8.48 13.99 2.51
C TRP A 40 7.80 12.67 2.11
N LEU A 41 8.55 11.70 1.57
CA LEU A 41 8.04 10.35 1.29
C LEU A 41 7.57 9.64 2.55
N LEU A 42 8.15 9.95 3.73
CA LEU A 42 7.65 9.44 5.00
C LEU A 42 6.26 9.97 5.31
N TRP A 43 6.03 11.27 5.12
CA TRP A 43 4.71 11.85 5.37
C TRP A 43 3.66 11.25 4.43
N LEU A 44 4.04 11.02 3.17
CA LEU A 44 3.19 10.36 2.21
C LEU A 44 2.89 8.91 2.61
N THR A 45 3.91 8.07 2.88
CA THR A 45 3.68 6.66 3.29
C THR A 45 2.88 6.58 4.59
N ASP A 46 3.10 7.51 5.52
CA ASP A 46 2.39 7.55 6.80
C ASP A 46 0.88 7.73 6.60
N THR A 47 0.41 8.41 5.54
CA THR A 47 -1.03 8.50 5.25
C THR A 47 -1.70 7.14 5.01
N ALA A 48 -0.94 6.10 4.63
CA ALA A 48 -1.40 4.72 4.49
C ALA A 48 -0.92 3.81 5.64
N GLY A 49 -0.17 4.35 6.60
CA GLY A 49 0.45 3.65 7.73
C GLY A 49 -0.21 3.98 9.06
N ALA A 50 -0.15 3.04 10.02
CA ALA A 50 -0.66 3.32 11.36
C ALA A 50 0.27 4.32 12.10
N PRO A 51 -0.26 5.31 12.83
CA PRO A 51 -1.68 5.50 13.16
C PRO A 51 -2.48 6.35 12.16
N TYR A 52 -1.85 7.09 11.26
CA TYR A 52 -2.52 8.08 10.40
C TYR A 52 -3.49 7.47 9.37
N SER A 53 -3.34 6.19 9.03
CA SER A 53 -4.30 5.45 8.20
C SER A 53 -5.71 5.44 8.78
N ILE A 54 -5.86 5.60 10.10
CA ILE A 54 -7.17 5.77 10.76
C ILE A 54 -7.81 7.10 10.34
N LEU A 55 -7.04 8.19 10.34
CA LEU A 55 -7.50 9.50 9.90
C LEU A 55 -7.86 9.50 8.41
N THR A 56 -7.00 8.91 7.58
CA THR A 56 -7.25 8.73 6.15
C THR A 56 -8.53 7.92 5.90
N SER A 57 -8.76 6.86 6.68
CA SER A 57 -10.00 6.07 6.60
C SER A 57 -11.23 6.92 6.94
N PHE A 58 -11.19 7.70 8.03
CA PHE A 58 -12.30 8.59 8.39
C PHE A 58 -12.57 9.65 7.33
N LEU A 59 -11.53 10.22 6.73
CA LEU A 59 -11.66 11.17 5.62
C LEU A 59 -12.40 10.50 4.45
N PHE A 60 -11.94 9.34 3.99
CA PHE A 60 -12.57 8.63 2.88
C PHE A 60 -14.01 8.19 3.17
N LEU A 61 -14.30 7.70 4.38
CA LEU A 61 -15.67 7.40 4.80
C LEU A 61 -16.54 8.66 4.79
N GLY A 62 -16.01 9.79 5.27
CA GLY A 62 -16.70 11.09 5.24
C GLY A 62 -17.04 11.53 3.81
N VAL A 63 -16.09 11.40 2.88
CA VAL A 63 -16.32 11.69 1.44
C VAL A 63 -17.40 10.78 0.87
N VAL A 64 -17.37 9.47 1.16
CA VAL A 64 -18.42 8.53 0.71
C VAL A 64 -19.78 8.92 1.29
N ILE A 65 -19.85 9.28 2.56
CA ILE A 65 -21.10 9.71 3.21
C ILE A 65 -21.66 10.97 2.54
N PHE A 66 -20.78 11.92 2.19
CA PHE A 66 -21.15 13.16 1.52
C PHE A 66 -21.65 12.94 0.09
N VAL A 67 -20.92 12.14 -0.71
CA VAL A 67 -21.26 11.83 -2.11
C VAL A 67 -22.57 11.06 -2.19
N PHE A 68 -22.77 10.04 -1.34
CA PHE A 68 -23.96 9.19 -1.35
C PHE A 68 -25.00 9.61 -0.28
N ARG A 69 -25.19 10.92 -0.09
CA ARG A 69 -26.07 11.48 0.96
C ARG A 69 -27.57 11.28 0.71
N SER A 70 -28.00 11.07 -0.53
CA SER A 70 -29.41 10.99 -0.92
C SER A 70 -30.09 9.71 -0.44
N GLU A 71 -29.39 8.56 -0.48
CA GLU A 71 -29.99 7.25 -0.20
C GLU A 71 -29.31 6.53 0.99
N LYS A 72 -29.90 6.62 2.18
CA LYS A 72 -29.35 6.01 3.41
C LYS A 72 -29.08 4.51 3.27
N LYS A 73 -29.97 3.75 2.63
CA LYS A 73 -29.80 2.30 2.43
C LYS A 73 -28.62 1.99 1.51
N GLN A 74 -28.48 2.74 0.41
CA GLN A 74 -27.37 2.61 -0.54
C GLN A 74 -26.04 2.89 0.16
N ARG A 75 -25.97 4.02 0.87
CA ARG A 75 -24.79 4.43 1.65
C ARG A 75 -24.35 3.37 2.65
N LEU A 76 -25.27 2.81 3.44
CA LEU A 76 -24.93 1.79 4.44
C LEU A 76 -24.35 0.52 3.80
N LYS A 77 -24.93 0.07 2.68
CA LYS A 77 -24.40 -1.08 1.93
C LYS A 77 -22.99 -0.82 1.39
N ILE A 78 -22.74 0.37 0.82
CA ILE A 78 -21.40 0.78 0.35
C ILE A 78 -20.38 0.75 1.49
N LEU A 79 -20.70 1.43 2.60
CA LEU A 79 -19.79 1.53 3.75
C LEU A 79 -19.48 0.14 4.33
N LEU A 80 -20.49 -0.73 4.43
CA LEU A 80 -20.30 -2.10 4.89
C LEU A 80 -19.29 -2.85 4.00
N VAL A 81 -19.53 -2.90 2.69
CA VAL A 81 -18.65 -3.64 1.77
C VAL A 81 -17.24 -3.03 1.73
N LEU A 82 -17.13 -1.71 1.71
CA LEU A 82 -15.85 -1.00 1.67
C LEU A 82 -15.01 -1.27 2.92
N VAL A 83 -15.60 -1.11 4.11
CA VAL A 83 -14.90 -1.37 5.38
C VAL A 83 -14.54 -2.85 5.51
N SER A 84 -15.48 -3.76 5.17
CA SER A 84 -15.20 -5.20 5.18
C SER A 84 -14.06 -5.57 4.23
N ALA A 85 -14.03 -5.03 3.01
CA ALA A 85 -12.98 -5.31 2.04
C ALA A 85 -11.60 -4.88 2.56
N VAL A 86 -11.49 -3.67 3.10
CA VAL A 86 -10.22 -3.15 3.66
C VAL A 86 -9.79 -3.98 4.88
N LEU A 87 -10.70 -4.29 5.80
CA LEU A 87 -10.35 -5.10 6.99
C LEU A 87 -9.93 -6.52 6.61
N LEU A 88 -10.61 -7.15 5.66
CA LEU A 88 -10.26 -8.49 5.18
C LEU A 88 -8.88 -8.52 4.51
N GLN A 89 -8.52 -7.49 3.74
CA GLN A 89 -7.16 -7.36 3.16
C GLN A 89 -6.09 -7.25 4.25
N GLN A 90 -6.34 -6.49 5.32
CA GLN A 90 -5.42 -6.36 6.45
C GLN A 90 -5.31 -7.67 7.26
N GLY A 91 -6.39 -8.45 7.34
CA GLY A 91 -6.38 -9.81 7.88
C GLY A 91 -5.54 -10.76 7.01
N LEU A 92 -5.77 -10.76 5.70
CA LEU A 92 -5.04 -11.58 4.73
C LEU A 92 -3.52 -11.30 4.76
N LYS A 93 -3.13 -10.03 4.86
CA LYS A 93 -1.72 -9.64 5.07
C LYS A 93 -1.08 -10.38 6.25
N SER A 94 -1.81 -10.50 7.35
CA SER A 94 -1.29 -11.14 8.57
C SER A 94 -1.09 -12.64 8.38
N ALA A 95 -1.96 -13.29 7.58
CA ALA A 95 -1.80 -14.69 7.18
C ALA A 95 -0.64 -14.87 6.19
N LEU A 96 -0.48 -13.99 5.20
CA LEU A 96 0.59 -14.11 4.20
C LEU A 96 1.98 -13.86 4.80
N LYS A 97 2.09 -12.96 5.78
CA LYS A 97 3.37 -12.64 6.44
C LYS A 97 3.97 -13.78 7.25
N SER A 98 3.20 -14.79 7.64
CA SER A 98 3.75 -15.98 8.30
C SER A 98 4.29 -17.01 7.30
N THR A 99 3.83 -16.96 6.05
CA THR A 99 4.23 -17.89 4.99
C THR A 99 5.47 -17.41 4.23
N PHE A 100 5.52 -16.12 3.87
CA PHE A 100 6.59 -15.57 3.04
C PHE A 100 7.67 -14.88 3.90
N LYS A 101 8.87 -15.47 3.91
CA LYS A 101 10.03 -14.99 4.68
C LYS A 101 11.01 -14.18 3.82
N GLU A 102 10.47 -13.28 3.01
CA GLU A 102 11.30 -12.47 2.10
C GLU A 102 11.93 -11.25 2.83
N PRO A 103 13.25 -11.06 2.71
CA PRO A 103 13.96 -9.94 3.29
C PRO A 103 13.64 -8.63 2.57
N ARG A 104 13.61 -7.52 3.32
CA ARG A 104 13.42 -6.18 2.73
C ARG A 104 14.67 -5.71 1.99
N PRO A 105 14.55 -4.83 0.98
CA PRO A 105 15.71 -4.26 0.28
C PRO A 105 16.76 -3.66 1.21
N TYR A 106 16.35 -2.91 2.24
CA TYR A 106 17.33 -2.36 3.18
C TYR A 106 18.05 -3.42 4.03
N VAL A 107 17.41 -4.58 4.29
CA VAL A 107 18.02 -5.67 5.06
C VAL A 107 19.06 -6.39 4.20
N GLU A 108 18.78 -6.62 2.92
CA GLU A 108 19.77 -7.16 1.97
C GLU A 108 20.97 -6.23 1.81
N TRP A 109 20.72 -4.92 1.76
CA TRP A 109 21.81 -3.93 1.79
C TRP A 109 22.62 -3.98 3.09
N LEU A 110 21.97 -4.08 4.26
CA LEU A 110 22.68 -4.25 5.53
C LEU A 110 23.53 -5.53 5.54
N ALA A 111 23.01 -6.61 4.97
CA ALA A 111 23.71 -7.88 4.91
C ALA A 111 24.97 -7.82 4.05
N THR A 112 24.90 -7.12 2.91
CA THR A 112 26.06 -6.94 2.03
C THR A 112 27.09 -5.97 2.60
N GLN A 113 26.67 -4.81 3.12
CA GLN A 113 27.60 -3.78 3.58
C GLN A 113 28.25 -4.08 4.93
N TYR A 114 27.48 -4.64 5.87
CA TYR A 114 27.94 -4.88 7.25
C TYR A 114 28.17 -6.36 7.55
N GLN A 115 28.06 -7.23 6.54
CA GLN A 115 28.27 -8.68 6.65
C GLN A 115 27.36 -9.34 7.71
N ILE A 116 26.12 -8.86 7.84
CA ILE A 116 25.09 -9.40 8.76
C ILE A 116 24.07 -10.21 7.94
N PRO A 117 24.16 -11.55 7.88
CA PRO A 117 23.24 -12.34 7.07
C PRO A 117 21.77 -12.03 7.38
N SER A 118 20.94 -11.92 6.34
CA SER A 118 19.51 -11.60 6.52
C SER A 118 18.78 -12.67 7.35
N SER A 119 19.23 -13.93 7.30
CA SER A 119 18.74 -15.02 8.16
C SER A 119 18.94 -14.72 9.65
N GLU A 120 20.14 -14.32 10.05
CA GLU A 120 20.48 -13.97 11.45
C GLU A 120 19.64 -12.77 11.91
N PHE A 121 19.47 -11.77 11.03
CA PHE A 121 18.61 -10.63 11.32
C PHE A 121 17.18 -11.07 11.66
N TYR A 122 16.60 -12.01 10.91
CA TYR A 122 15.21 -12.44 11.10
C TYR A 122 14.99 -13.48 12.21
N GLU A 123 16.04 -14.11 12.71
CA GLU A 123 15.99 -14.96 13.92
C GLU A 123 15.77 -14.13 15.20
N LEU A 124 16.22 -12.88 15.20
CA LEU A 124 16.09 -11.98 16.34
C LEU A 124 14.64 -11.51 16.58
N LYS A 125 14.31 -11.24 17.84
CA LYS A 125 13.02 -10.63 18.19
C LYS A 125 12.90 -9.25 17.54
N ARG A 126 11.67 -8.80 17.29
CA ARG A 126 11.41 -7.49 16.62
C ARG A 126 12.13 -6.31 17.30
N SER A 127 12.19 -6.31 18.63
CA SER A 127 12.88 -5.29 19.43
C SER A 127 14.41 -5.35 19.28
N GLU A 128 14.98 -6.55 19.17
CA GLU A 128 16.41 -6.78 18.96
C GLU A 128 16.82 -6.38 17.55
N ARG A 129 16.04 -6.72 16.52
CA ARG A 129 16.21 -6.21 15.15
C ARG A 129 16.30 -4.69 15.08
N ALA A 130 15.41 -4.00 15.79
CA ALA A 130 15.43 -2.54 15.84
C ALA A 130 16.72 -2.01 16.51
N LYS A 131 17.17 -2.64 17.61
CA LYS A 131 18.43 -2.28 18.27
C LYS A 131 19.64 -2.54 17.37
N LEU A 132 19.64 -3.66 16.66
CA LEU A 132 20.71 -4.02 15.72
C LEU A 132 20.84 -2.95 14.64
N ILE A 133 19.75 -2.58 13.95
CA ILE A 133 19.74 -1.47 12.98
C ILE A 133 20.29 -0.19 13.63
N LYS A 134 19.77 0.18 14.81
CA LYS A 134 20.18 1.41 15.49
C LYS A 134 21.69 1.48 15.74
N ASN A 135 22.29 0.34 16.11
CA ASN A 135 23.70 0.25 16.47
C ASN A 135 24.60 0.15 15.23
N THR A 136 24.25 -0.70 14.25
CA THR A 136 25.02 -0.92 13.02
C THR A 136 25.15 0.36 12.22
N VAL A 137 24.04 1.01 11.89
CA VAL A 137 24.08 2.22 11.06
C VAL A 137 24.27 3.49 11.89
N LYS A 138 24.70 3.39 13.16
CA LYS A 138 24.75 4.55 14.06
C LYS A 138 25.70 5.62 13.54
N GLN A 139 26.87 5.17 13.11
CA GLN A 139 28.03 5.95 12.67
C GLN A 139 28.04 6.18 11.16
N ASP A 140 27.08 5.59 10.42
CA ASP A 140 26.95 5.79 8.99
C ASP A 140 26.35 7.19 8.71
N GLU A 141 27.17 8.07 8.16
CA GLU A 141 26.80 9.45 7.81
C GLU A 141 25.92 9.51 6.56
N ASN A 142 25.94 8.48 5.71
CA ASN A 142 25.10 8.41 4.51
C ASN A 142 23.62 8.12 4.86
N ILE A 143 23.36 7.62 6.08
CA ILE A 143 22.00 7.29 6.52
C ILE A 143 21.44 8.40 7.40
N ALA A 144 20.51 9.15 6.82
CA ALA A 144 19.77 10.16 7.56
C ALA A 144 19.05 9.58 8.78
N LYS A 145 19.06 10.33 9.89
CA LYS A 145 18.47 9.92 11.18
C LYS A 145 16.99 9.51 11.08
N TRP A 146 16.24 10.15 10.18
CA TRP A 146 14.83 9.83 9.97
C TRP A 146 14.65 8.46 9.30
N GLN A 147 15.50 8.12 8.34
CA GLN A 147 15.46 6.84 7.62
C GLN A 147 15.79 5.69 8.57
N ARG A 148 16.85 5.88 9.38
CA ARG A 148 17.20 4.94 10.46
C ARG A 148 16.05 4.69 11.43
N LYS A 149 15.30 5.74 11.81
CA LYS A 149 14.13 5.60 12.70
C LYS A 149 12.99 4.85 12.01
N HIS A 150 12.79 5.07 10.72
CA HIS A 150 11.79 4.38 9.93
C HIS A 150 12.08 2.87 9.84
N TRP A 151 13.31 2.47 9.52
CA TRP A 151 13.71 1.05 9.48
C TRP A 151 13.52 0.33 10.82
N GLN A 152 13.86 0.99 11.93
CA GLN A 152 13.63 0.45 13.27
C GLN A 152 12.16 0.16 13.57
N ALA A 153 11.23 0.94 13.01
CA ALA A 153 9.80 0.73 13.18
C ALA A 153 9.28 -0.45 12.35
N GLU A 154 9.92 -0.73 11.21
CA GLU A 154 9.44 -1.64 10.18
C GLU A 154 10.42 -2.79 9.89
N THR A 155 10.63 -3.65 10.89
CA THR A 155 11.62 -4.74 10.84
C THR A 155 11.08 -6.10 10.35
N GLY A 156 9.77 -6.23 10.10
CA GLY A 156 9.18 -7.47 9.61
C GLY A 156 9.57 -7.81 8.15
N TYR A 157 9.21 -9.01 7.69
CA TYR A 157 9.39 -9.42 6.29
C TYR A 157 8.70 -8.46 5.30
N SER A 158 9.21 -8.39 4.08
CA SER A 158 8.74 -7.48 3.03
C SER A 158 7.32 -7.82 2.58
N PHE A 159 7.06 -9.08 2.25
CA PHE A 159 5.85 -9.48 1.56
C PHE A 159 4.63 -9.69 2.50
N PRO A 160 3.40 -9.35 2.07
CA PRO A 160 3.06 -8.32 1.08
C PRO A 160 3.10 -6.91 1.72
N SER A 161 3.01 -5.87 0.89
CA SER A 161 2.98 -4.48 1.35
C SER A 161 1.64 -4.09 1.96
N GLY A 162 1.60 -3.96 3.29
CA GLY A 162 0.40 -3.52 3.99
C GLY A 162 -0.04 -2.08 3.68
N HIS A 163 0.92 -1.19 3.40
CA HIS A 163 0.63 0.19 2.99
C HIS A 163 -0.01 0.18 1.60
N MET A 164 0.49 -0.66 0.68
CA MET A 164 -0.06 -0.76 -0.66
C MET A 164 -1.42 -1.46 -0.66
N LEU A 165 -1.62 -2.51 0.14
CA LEU A 165 -2.94 -3.14 0.32
C LEU A 165 -3.99 -2.12 0.76
N PHE A 166 -3.65 -1.29 1.77
CA PHE A 166 -4.50 -0.20 2.21
C PHE A 166 -4.75 0.84 1.11
N ALA A 167 -3.69 1.34 0.48
CA ALA A 167 -3.79 2.40 -0.52
C ALA A 167 -4.55 1.95 -1.77
N ALA A 168 -4.18 0.82 -2.37
CA ALA A 168 -4.89 0.25 -3.51
C ALA A 168 -6.31 -0.18 -3.15
N GLY A 169 -6.52 -0.74 -1.95
CA GLY A 169 -7.84 -1.18 -1.48
C GLY A 169 -8.83 -0.02 -1.42
N TRP A 170 -8.43 1.11 -0.82
CA TRP A 170 -9.23 2.33 -0.82
C TRP A 170 -9.34 2.95 -2.21
N ALA A 171 -8.22 3.18 -2.89
CA ALA A 171 -8.21 3.90 -4.15
C ALA A 171 -9.04 3.18 -5.21
N LEU A 172 -8.82 1.89 -5.48
CA LEU A 172 -9.55 1.16 -6.52
C LEU A 172 -11.04 1.09 -6.22
N PHE A 173 -11.43 0.86 -4.96
CA PHE A 173 -12.83 0.80 -4.59
C PHE A 173 -13.53 2.15 -4.72
N LEU A 174 -12.92 3.22 -4.21
CA LEU A 174 -13.47 4.57 -4.33
C LEU A 174 -13.48 5.07 -5.77
N ILE A 175 -12.46 4.74 -6.57
CA ILE A 175 -12.42 5.04 -8.00
C ILE A 175 -13.65 4.46 -8.69
N VAL A 176 -14.03 3.20 -8.43
CA VAL A 176 -15.25 2.60 -8.97
C VAL A 176 -16.49 3.41 -8.64
N LEU A 177 -16.66 3.76 -7.36
CA LEU A 177 -17.82 4.51 -6.88
C LEU A 177 -17.90 5.91 -7.50
N PHE A 178 -16.78 6.62 -7.54
CA PHE A 178 -16.69 7.99 -8.03
C PHE A 178 -16.77 8.06 -9.55
N TRP A 179 -16.26 7.05 -10.26
CA TRP A 179 -16.35 6.98 -11.71
C TRP A 179 -17.79 6.86 -12.19
N GLN A 180 -18.63 6.09 -11.50
CA GLN A 180 -20.07 5.98 -11.80
C GLN A 180 -20.82 7.29 -11.54
N GLN A 181 -20.37 8.05 -10.54
CA GLN A 181 -20.90 9.40 -10.25
C GLN A 181 -20.26 10.51 -11.10
N ARG A 182 -19.42 10.15 -12.10
CA ARG A 182 -18.67 11.09 -12.96
C ARG A 182 -17.73 12.03 -12.20
N LEU A 183 -17.32 11.66 -10.99
CA LEU A 183 -16.39 12.41 -10.14
C LEU A 183 -14.93 12.07 -10.50
N TYR A 184 -14.57 12.23 -11.78
CA TYR A 184 -13.29 11.77 -12.33
C TYR A 184 -12.08 12.42 -11.66
N ALA A 185 -12.18 13.68 -11.24
CA ALA A 185 -11.10 14.38 -10.54
C ALA A 185 -10.75 13.70 -9.21
N LEU A 186 -11.74 13.22 -8.44
CA LEU A 186 -11.51 12.46 -7.21
C LEU A 186 -10.86 11.11 -7.52
N SER A 187 -11.32 10.42 -8.57
CA SER A 187 -10.73 9.15 -9.02
C SER A 187 -9.25 9.31 -9.39
N ILE A 188 -8.91 10.36 -10.14
CA ILE A 188 -7.52 10.66 -10.54
C ILE A 188 -6.67 11.01 -9.30
N GLY A 189 -7.20 11.85 -8.40
CA GLY A 189 -6.50 12.19 -7.15
C GLY A 189 -6.17 10.97 -6.30
N LEU A 190 -7.10 10.01 -6.19
CA LEU A 190 -6.88 8.74 -5.49
C LEU A 190 -5.81 7.87 -6.17
N ALA A 191 -5.80 7.82 -7.50
CA ALA A 191 -4.80 7.09 -8.25
C ALA A 191 -3.40 7.69 -8.04
N ILE A 192 -3.27 9.02 -8.12
CA ILE A 192 -2.01 9.74 -7.85
C ILE A 192 -1.53 9.48 -6.42
N TRP A 193 -2.43 9.53 -5.44
CA TRP A 193 -2.09 9.21 -4.05
C TRP A 193 -1.59 7.78 -3.90
N ALA A 194 -2.30 6.79 -4.45
CA ALA A 194 -1.91 5.38 -4.36
C ALA A 194 -0.59 5.10 -5.09
N GLU A 195 -0.34 5.74 -6.22
CA GLU A 195 0.93 5.70 -6.94
C GLU A 195 2.06 6.28 -6.10
N GLY A 196 1.81 7.42 -5.45
CA GLY A 196 2.74 8.03 -4.51
C GLY A 196 3.08 7.11 -3.33
N ILE A 197 2.10 6.36 -2.82
CA ILE A 197 2.36 5.32 -1.81
C ILE A 197 3.26 4.23 -2.41
N ALA A 198 2.95 3.69 -3.59
CA ALA A 198 3.77 2.66 -4.25
C ALA A 198 5.25 3.10 -4.35
N PHE A 199 5.50 4.29 -4.90
CA PHE A 199 6.84 4.87 -4.99
C PHE A 199 7.49 5.06 -3.63
N SER A 200 6.79 5.63 -2.65
CA SER A 200 7.36 5.84 -1.32
C SER A 200 7.87 4.52 -0.72
N ARG A 201 7.15 3.41 -0.90
CA ARG A 201 7.53 2.10 -0.34
C ARG A 201 8.79 1.53 -1.01
N MET A 202 8.91 1.66 -2.32
CA MET A 202 10.09 1.19 -3.04
C MET A 202 11.29 2.09 -2.79
N LEU A 203 11.12 3.42 -2.93
CA LEU A 203 12.20 4.40 -2.73
C LEU A 203 12.72 4.41 -1.29
N LEU A 204 11.90 4.14 -0.27
CA LEU A 204 12.36 4.04 1.11
C LEU A 204 13.06 2.71 1.43
N GLY A 205 13.19 1.80 0.46
CA GLY A 205 13.86 0.50 0.63
C GLY A 205 13.03 -0.51 1.40
N MET A 206 11.72 -0.30 1.45
CA MET A 206 10.83 -1.06 2.33
C MET A 206 10.25 -2.31 1.67
N HIS A 207 10.08 -2.27 0.35
CA HIS A 207 9.43 -3.33 -0.43
C HIS A 207 10.07 -3.45 -1.80
N TRP A 208 10.09 -4.69 -2.29
CA TRP A 208 10.42 -4.97 -3.68
C TRP A 208 9.24 -4.59 -4.59
N PRO A 209 9.47 -4.27 -5.87
CA PRO A 209 8.38 -3.99 -6.80
C PRO A 209 7.33 -5.11 -6.87
N ILE A 210 7.73 -6.37 -6.73
CA ILE A 210 6.82 -7.52 -6.73
C ILE A 210 5.84 -7.52 -5.54
N ASP A 211 6.26 -7.03 -4.37
CA ASP A 211 5.39 -6.86 -3.20
C ASP A 211 4.23 -5.90 -3.51
N ILE A 212 4.56 -4.81 -4.22
CA ILE A 212 3.64 -3.75 -4.59
C ILE A 212 2.64 -4.28 -5.62
N ILE A 213 3.13 -4.92 -6.69
CA ILE A 213 2.31 -5.52 -7.75
C ILE A 213 1.32 -6.53 -7.14
N THR A 214 1.81 -7.42 -6.28
CA THR A 214 0.96 -8.44 -5.66
C THR A 214 -0.11 -7.81 -4.76
N SER A 215 0.24 -6.76 -4.02
CA SER A 215 -0.72 -6.03 -3.19
C SER A 215 -1.80 -5.35 -4.03
N VAL A 216 -1.45 -4.77 -5.19
CA VAL A 216 -2.42 -4.18 -6.13
C VAL A 216 -3.34 -5.24 -6.70
N ILE A 217 -2.82 -6.40 -7.11
CA ILE A 217 -3.62 -7.51 -7.65
C ILE A 217 -4.62 -8.01 -6.59
N ILE A 218 -4.16 -8.25 -5.35
CA ILE A 218 -5.04 -8.62 -4.24
C ILE A 218 -6.13 -7.56 -4.07
N SER A 219 -5.76 -6.29 -4.02
CA SER A 219 -6.74 -5.22 -3.84
C SER A 219 -7.75 -5.13 -4.97
N ALA A 220 -7.32 -5.29 -6.23
CA ALA A 220 -8.20 -5.32 -7.40
C ALA A 220 -9.21 -6.48 -7.32
N CYS A 221 -8.77 -7.69 -6.92
CA CYS A 221 -9.66 -8.84 -6.73
C CYS A 221 -10.74 -8.57 -5.69
N PHE A 222 -10.36 -8.01 -4.54
CA PHE A 222 -11.31 -7.62 -3.48
C PHE A 222 -12.27 -6.51 -3.95
N THR A 223 -11.79 -5.52 -4.69
CA THR A 223 -12.62 -4.47 -5.27
C THR A 223 -13.64 -5.04 -6.25
N ILE A 224 -13.23 -5.92 -7.16
CA ILE A 224 -14.13 -6.57 -8.13
C ILE A 224 -15.18 -7.40 -7.39
N PHE A 225 -14.77 -8.19 -6.39
CA PHE A 225 -15.69 -8.98 -5.58
C PHE A 225 -16.70 -8.10 -4.83
N GLY A 226 -16.24 -7.04 -4.17
CA GLY A 226 -17.11 -6.09 -3.47
C GLY A 226 -18.07 -5.35 -4.40
N TYR A 227 -17.62 -4.97 -5.61
CA TYR A 227 -18.49 -4.42 -6.64
C TYR A 227 -19.61 -5.39 -7.03
N TYR A 228 -19.30 -6.68 -7.21
CA TYR A 228 -20.33 -7.68 -7.52
C TYR A 228 -21.33 -7.87 -6.38
N ILE A 229 -20.91 -7.80 -5.13
CA ILE A 229 -21.82 -7.81 -3.97
C ILE A 229 -22.78 -6.62 -4.03
N LEU A 230 -22.25 -5.40 -4.22
CA LEU A 230 -23.08 -4.20 -4.31
C LEU A 230 -24.06 -4.25 -5.49
N ARG A 231 -23.61 -4.78 -6.63
CA ARG A 231 -24.48 -5.02 -7.80
C ARG A 231 -25.58 -6.03 -7.51
N ALA A 232 -25.26 -7.14 -6.86
CA ALA A 232 -26.25 -8.15 -6.46
C ALA A 232 -27.30 -7.58 -5.48
N TRP A 233 -26.91 -6.58 -4.68
CA TRP A 233 -27.81 -5.86 -3.78
C TRP A 233 -28.58 -4.70 -4.43
N GLY A 234 -28.51 -4.57 -5.75
CA GLY A 234 -29.27 -3.61 -6.54
C GLY A 234 -28.74 -2.17 -6.55
N LEU A 235 -27.50 -1.93 -6.12
CA LEU A 235 -26.93 -0.57 -6.11
C LEU A 235 -26.52 -0.05 -7.49
N PHE A 236 -26.17 -0.95 -8.39
CA PHE A 236 -25.68 -0.61 -9.73
C PHE A 236 -26.58 -1.25 -10.77
N SER A 237 -26.93 -0.51 -11.82
CA SER A 237 -27.85 -0.96 -12.83
C SER A 237 -27.29 -2.19 -13.57
N LYS A 238 -28.16 -3.02 -14.18
CA LYS A 238 -27.70 -4.12 -15.03
C LYS A 238 -26.94 -3.62 -16.28
N ALA A 239 -27.12 -2.35 -16.66
CA ALA A 239 -26.57 -1.73 -17.87
C ALA A 239 -25.15 -1.14 -17.68
N ASP A 240 -24.66 -1.01 -16.44
CA ASP A 240 -23.27 -0.64 -16.11
C ASP A 240 -22.31 -1.76 -16.50
#